data_AF-A0A4R9WI54-F1
#
_entry.id   AF-A0A4R9WI54-F1
#
_cell.length_a   1.000
_cell.length_b   1.000
_cell.length_c   1.000
_cell.angle_alpha   90.00
_cell.angle_beta   90.00
_cell.angle_gamma   90.00
#
_symmetry.space_group_name_H-M   'P 1'
#
loop_
_entity.id
_entity.type
_entity.pdbx_description
1 polymer ?
#
loop_
_entity_poly.entity_id
_entity_poly.type
_entity_poly.pdbx_seq_one_letter_code
_entity_poly.pdbx_strand_id
1 'polypeptide(L)'
;MSKFKVGTKLRYKGLNKDSNFFTAGKVYEVGYASGSGCYRITDNDKRQPAEAKHSASEDWLEEAFDVVPTYKVGDKVRVVTVRPHHIDITAGKTYSVARVFADGDIHIFDDVGDKNYIDSRDVEHVYSSNPAAQVDNIAAEYGVPKSTSKGGFKVGDRVTKASGGWREEGYEIKTIESDFLHLDDTNGGTVSYKDDGSFVAVAPPTATALRIEAGRYYKTRDGRKVGPMREWCDGIEHPWEDPEESNIWRNDGTSRWGDDLIAEWTEDPVAAAPKFKVGDLVRVVRHCNWRGDYIKMITPIGAVRKIVKRTDQLVLSGVDTFILDGDNTYIYTPINLELVTTPTTVADIVAKHSGKAIVALIEYGQPKPSSRPHVHANVDLATKEAERLADKHRGQEFGVYELVTTRKEAQIVYPFAWQNKAVQGQLISAIKQLRADTGLGLKTAKDAVEAWLAAVAA
;
A
#
# COMPACT_ATOMS: atom_id res chain seq x y z
N MET A 1 -5.97 -1.42 -5.55
CA MET A 1 -7.27 -1.14 -6.23
C MET A 1 -7.41 0.36 -6.26
N SER A 2 -7.74 0.97 -7.40
CA SER A 2 -7.97 2.41 -7.48
C SER A 2 -9.06 2.84 -6.48
N LYS A 3 -8.84 3.97 -5.81
CA LYS A 3 -9.78 4.58 -4.86
C LYS A 3 -10.94 5.29 -5.57
N PHE A 4 -10.85 5.47 -6.88
CA PHE A 4 -11.86 6.10 -7.71
C PHE A 4 -12.61 5.04 -8.52
N LYS A 5 -13.84 4.74 -8.09
CA LYS A 5 -14.76 3.83 -8.81
C LYS A 5 -15.92 4.63 -9.39
N VAL A 6 -16.60 4.07 -10.38
CA VAL A 6 -17.87 4.63 -10.85
C VAL A 6 -18.81 4.82 -9.65
N GLY A 7 -19.38 6.02 -9.51
CA GLY A 7 -20.19 6.44 -8.37
C GLY A 7 -19.43 7.12 -7.22
N THR A 8 -18.09 7.22 -7.31
CA THR A 8 -17.30 7.92 -6.28
C THR A 8 -17.57 9.41 -6.35
N LYS A 9 -17.90 10.01 -5.20
CA LYS A 9 -18.10 11.45 -5.08
C LYS A 9 -16.78 12.17 -4.77
N LEU A 10 -16.54 13.26 -5.47
CA LEU A 10 -15.28 14.01 -5.47
C LEU A 10 -15.56 15.49 -5.26
N ARG A 11 -14.83 16.14 -4.35
CA ARG A 11 -14.94 17.57 -4.07
C ARG A 11 -13.75 18.31 -4.67
N TYR A 12 -14.00 19.30 -5.51
CA TYR A 12 -12.91 20.04 -6.16
C TYR A 12 -12.22 20.99 -5.18
N LYS A 13 -10.88 20.89 -5.08
CA LYS A 13 -10.06 21.72 -4.17
C LYS A 13 -9.88 23.16 -4.64
N GLY A 14 -10.09 23.44 -5.93
CA GLY A 14 -9.89 24.79 -6.49
C GLY A 14 -8.43 25.13 -6.85
N LEU A 15 -7.57 24.13 -7.04
CA LEU A 15 -6.13 24.32 -7.28
C LEU A 15 -5.81 24.88 -8.68
N ASN A 16 -6.69 24.72 -9.66
CA ASN A 16 -6.48 25.22 -11.01
C ASN A 16 -7.45 26.37 -11.32
N LYS A 17 -6.91 27.59 -11.45
CA LYS A 17 -7.68 28.82 -11.71
C LYS A 17 -8.30 28.87 -13.12
N ASP A 18 -7.90 27.96 -14.01
CA ASP A 18 -8.36 27.92 -15.41
C ASP A 18 -9.48 26.88 -15.67
N SER A 19 -10.01 26.23 -14.63
CA SER A 19 -11.06 25.23 -14.81
C SER A 19 -12.45 25.86 -14.84
N ASN A 20 -12.91 26.33 -16.01
CA ASN A 20 -14.30 26.82 -16.19
C ASN A 20 -15.38 25.74 -15.93
N PHE A 21 -14.97 24.47 -15.79
CA PHE A 21 -15.85 23.32 -15.62
C PHE A 21 -16.06 22.90 -14.17
N PHE A 22 -15.18 23.34 -13.25
CA PHE A 22 -15.20 22.94 -11.85
C PHE A 22 -15.15 24.16 -10.93
N THR A 23 -16.02 24.16 -9.93
CA THR A 23 -16.17 25.20 -8.93
C THR A 23 -15.65 24.67 -7.60
N ALA A 24 -14.75 25.41 -6.97
CA ALA A 24 -14.14 25.00 -5.70
C ALA A 24 -15.21 24.67 -4.65
N GLY A 25 -15.02 23.56 -3.94
CA GLY A 25 -15.95 23.07 -2.92
C GLY A 25 -17.20 22.36 -3.45
N LYS A 26 -17.47 22.37 -4.76
CA LYS A 26 -18.57 21.58 -5.34
C LYS A 26 -18.21 20.10 -5.45
N VAL A 27 -19.24 19.26 -5.40
CA VAL A 27 -19.15 17.81 -5.46
C VAL A 27 -19.55 17.31 -6.84
N TYR A 28 -18.72 16.42 -7.37
CA TYR A 28 -18.81 15.77 -8.67
C TYR A 28 -18.80 14.26 -8.48
N GLU A 29 -19.17 13.51 -9.51
CA GLU A 29 -19.25 12.07 -9.47
C GLU A 29 -18.44 11.44 -10.61
N VAL A 30 -17.75 10.35 -10.31
CA VAL A 30 -17.06 9.53 -11.31
C VAL A 30 -18.12 8.75 -12.11
N GLY A 31 -18.34 9.15 -13.35
CA GLY A 31 -19.27 8.47 -14.26
C GLY A 31 -18.66 7.29 -15.01
N TYR A 32 -17.34 7.29 -15.17
CA TYR A 32 -16.60 6.22 -15.83
C TYR A 32 -15.23 6.03 -15.18
N ALA A 33 -14.83 4.78 -15.01
CA ALA A 33 -13.50 4.39 -14.57
C ALA A 33 -13.02 3.23 -15.45
N SER A 34 -11.93 3.44 -16.20
CA SER A 34 -11.26 2.35 -16.90
C SER A 34 -10.32 1.62 -15.93
N GLY A 35 -10.10 0.32 -16.16
CA GLY A 35 -9.03 -0.42 -15.48
C GLY A 35 -7.61 0.05 -15.81
N SER A 36 -7.47 1.09 -16.66
CA SER A 36 -6.20 1.66 -17.10
C SER A 36 -5.91 3.05 -16.51
N GLY A 37 -6.65 3.49 -15.47
CA GLY A 37 -6.42 4.77 -14.79
C GLY A 37 -6.99 6.00 -15.50
N CYS A 38 -7.93 5.81 -16.44
CA CYS A 38 -8.66 6.89 -17.10
C CYS A 38 -10.07 7.01 -16.51
N TYR A 39 -10.44 8.21 -16.09
CA TYR A 39 -11.72 8.50 -15.46
C TYR A 39 -12.52 9.51 -16.27
N ARG A 40 -13.84 9.44 -16.20
CA ARG A 40 -14.70 10.57 -16.57
C ARG A 40 -15.48 11.06 -15.37
N ILE A 41 -15.44 12.37 -15.17
CA ILE A 41 -16.18 13.06 -14.10
C ILE A 41 -17.26 13.97 -14.68
N THR A 42 -18.33 14.14 -13.90
CA THR A 42 -19.42 15.09 -14.15
C THR A 42 -18.90 16.54 -14.14
N ASP A 43 -19.60 17.44 -14.84
CA ASP A 43 -19.32 18.88 -14.82
C ASP A 43 -20.31 19.63 -13.90
N ASN A 44 -20.19 20.96 -13.83
CA ASN A 44 -21.06 21.83 -13.03
C ASN A 44 -22.56 21.75 -13.39
N ASP A 45 -22.88 21.44 -14.65
CA ASP A 45 -24.24 21.49 -15.20
C ASP A 45 -24.91 20.12 -15.27
N LYS A 46 -24.13 19.04 -15.16
CA LYS A 46 -24.56 17.66 -15.40
C LYS A 46 -24.17 16.74 -14.27
N ARG A 47 -25.12 16.51 -13.36
CA ARG A 47 -24.88 15.79 -12.10
C ARG A 47 -25.04 14.27 -12.19
N GLN A 48 -25.29 13.71 -13.37
CA GLN A 48 -25.50 12.27 -13.52
C GLN A 48 -24.25 11.56 -14.04
N PRO A 49 -23.89 10.38 -13.48
CA PRO A 49 -22.77 9.55 -13.93
C PRO A 49 -22.74 9.29 -15.45
N ALA A 50 -23.90 9.05 -16.05
CA ALA A 50 -24.03 8.79 -17.48
C ALA A 50 -23.63 9.98 -18.37
N GLU A 51 -23.59 11.19 -17.79
CA GLU A 51 -23.31 12.44 -18.48
C GLU A 51 -21.88 12.94 -18.27
N ALA A 52 -21.03 12.16 -17.61
CA ALA A 52 -19.63 12.49 -17.37
C ALA A 52 -18.84 12.64 -18.68
N LYS A 53 -18.31 13.85 -18.92
CA LYS A 53 -17.63 14.22 -20.17
C LYS A 53 -16.15 14.58 -19.99
N HIS A 54 -15.73 14.93 -18.79
CA HIS A 54 -14.35 15.37 -18.54
C HIS A 54 -13.45 14.18 -18.26
N SER A 55 -12.53 13.92 -19.17
CA SER A 55 -11.54 12.87 -19.00
C SER A 55 -10.42 13.34 -18.07
N ALA A 56 -10.08 12.51 -17.09
CA ALA A 56 -9.07 12.79 -16.07
C ALA A 56 -8.17 11.57 -15.85
N SER A 57 -6.90 11.82 -15.53
CA SER A 57 -6.00 10.78 -15.01
C SER A 57 -6.20 10.60 -13.50
N GLU A 58 -5.80 9.45 -12.97
CA GLU A 58 -5.80 9.20 -11.53
C GLU A 58 -5.04 10.28 -10.77
N ASP A 59 -3.79 10.54 -11.16
CA ASP A 59 -2.89 11.52 -10.53
C ASP A 59 -3.54 12.90 -10.41
N TRP A 60 -4.21 13.36 -11.48
CA TRP A 60 -4.89 14.65 -11.46
C TRP A 60 -6.10 14.66 -10.54
N LEU A 61 -6.85 13.55 -10.44
CA LEU A 61 -7.94 13.44 -9.46
C LEU A 61 -7.42 13.49 -8.02
N GLU A 62 -6.27 12.86 -7.72
CA GLU A 62 -5.66 12.90 -6.39
C GLU A 62 -5.19 14.30 -6.02
N GLU A 63 -4.58 14.99 -6.98
CA GLU A 63 -4.10 16.35 -6.78
C GLU A 63 -5.27 17.32 -6.62
N ALA A 64 -6.21 17.33 -7.56
CA ALA A 64 -7.24 18.36 -7.69
C ALA A 64 -8.52 18.12 -6.88
N PHE A 65 -8.79 16.90 -6.41
CA PHE A 65 -10.04 16.55 -5.71
C PHE A 65 -9.80 15.85 -4.38
N ASP A 66 -10.72 16.05 -3.45
CA ASP A 66 -10.88 15.24 -2.25
C ASP A 66 -11.97 14.19 -2.48
N VAL A 67 -11.74 12.95 -2.05
CA VAL A 67 -12.79 11.92 -2.06
C VAL A 67 -13.79 12.24 -0.96
N VAL A 68 -15.05 12.44 -1.32
CA VAL A 68 -16.13 12.67 -0.36
C VAL A 68 -16.49 11.33 0.29
N PRO A 69 -16.34 11.19 1.62
CA PRO A 69 -16.71 9.96 2.29
C PRO A 69 -18.19 9.65 2.09
N THR A 70 -18.52 8.37 1.88
CA THR A 70 -19.92 7.94 1.77
C THR A 70 -20.42 7.51 3.14
N TYR A 71 -21.50 8.13 3.61
CA TYR A 71 -22.16 7.81 4.88
C TYR A 71 -23.53 7.18 4.62
N LYS A 72 -24.05 6.47 5.62
CA LYS A 72 -25.43 5.97 5.72
C LYS A 72 -26.06 6.49 7.00
N VAL A 73 -27.39 6.63 6.98
CA VAL A 73 -28.14 6.91 8.21
C VAL A 73 -27.88 5.80 9.23
N GLY A 74 -27.50 6.18 10.44
CA GLY A 74 -27.11 5.28 11.52
C GLY A 74 -25.59 5.13 11.70
N ASP A 75 -24.77 5.51 10.72
CA ASP A 75 -23.31 5.45 10.84
C ASP A 75 -22.83 6.28 12.04
N LYS A 76 -21.73 5.87 12.65
CA LYS A 76 -21.06 6.64 13.71
C LYS A 76 -19.96 7.48 13.08
N VAL A 77 -19.92 8.76 13.42
CA VAL A 77 -18.93 9.71 12.91
C VAL A 77 -18.33 10.51 14.04
N ARG A 78 -17.02 10.76 14.00
CA ARG A 78 -16.33 11.60 14.97
C ARG A 78 -16.17 12.98 14.37
N VAL A 79 -16.60 14.00 15.10
CA VAL A 79 -16.43 15.40 14.67
C VAL A 79 -14.96 15.75 14.83
N VAL A 80 -14.31 16.18 13.75
CA VAL A 80 -12.91 16.60 13.73
C VAL A 80 -12.81 18.10 13.96
N THR A 81 -13.71 18.87 13.34
CA THR A 81 -13.68 20.34 13.37
C THR A 81 -15.06 20.89 13.70
N VAL A 82 -15.14 21.84 14.63
CA VAL A 82 -16.39 22.57 14.92
C VAL A 82 -16.30 23.97 14.32
N ARG A 83 -17.28 24.34 13.50
CA ARG A 83 -17.36 25.70 12.94
C ARG A 83 -18.17 26.62 13.88
N PRO A 84 -18.01 27.95 13.78
CA PRO A 84 -18.64 28.89 14.72
C PRO A 84 -20.19 28.85 14.79
N HIS A 85 -20.85 28.25 13.79
CA HIS A 85 -22.32 28.11 13.73
C HIS A 85 -22.82 26.76 14.28
N HIS A 86 -21.93 25.94 14.82
CA HIS A 86 -22.25 24.66 15.42
C HIS A 86 -22.24 24.82 16.96
N ILE A 87 -23.42 24.93 17.57
CA ILE A 87 -23.56 25.29 18.99
C ILE A 87 -23.60 24.04 19.89
N ASP A 88 -24.13 22.91 19.40
CA ASP A 88 -24.44 21.73 20.21
C ASP A 88 -23.60 20.49 19.86
N ILE A 89 -22.47 20.67 19.17
CA ILE A 89 -21.56 19.58 18.81
C ILE A 89 -20.13 19.89 19.24
N THR A 90 -19.40 18.86 19.68
CA THR A 90 -18.06 18.98 20.24
C THR A 90 -17.04 18.23 19.39
N ALA A 91 -15.92 18.87 19.07
CA ALA A 91 -14.81 18.21 18.37
C ALA A 91 -14.25 17.06 19.21
N GLY A 92 -13.86 15.97 18.56
CA GLY A 92 -13.43 14.71 19.16
C GLY A 92 -14.59 13.80 19.60
N LYS A 93 -15.83 14.29 19.67
CA LYS A 93 -16.98 13.49 20.09
C LYS A 93 -17.63 12.74 18.91
N THR A 94 -18.20 11.58 19.22
CA THR A 94 -18.85 10.69 18.25
C THR A 94 -20.36 10.89 18.25
N TYR A 95 -20.95 11.02 17.07
CA TYR A 95 -22.37 11.21 16.85
C TYR A 95 -22.92 10.25 15.81
N SER A 96 -24.24 10.08 15.75
CA SER A 96 -24.90 9.22 14.76
C SER A 96 -25.41 10.03 13.58
N VAL A 97 -25.16 9.54 12.36
CA VAL A 97 -25.69 10.14 11.13
C VAL A 97 -27.22 10.00 11.10
N ALA A 98 -27.90 11.13 11.10
CA ALA A 98 -29.36 11.24 11.05
C ALA A 98 -29.90 11.30 9.61
N ARG A 99 -29.13 11.91 8.69
CA ARG A 99 -29.49 12.08 7.27
C ARG A 99 -28.23 12.27 6.44
N VAL A 100 -28.27 11.82 5.18
CA VAL A 100 -27.21 12.06 4.20
C VAL A 100 -27.79 12.84 3.03
N PHE A 101 -27.10 13.90 2.61
CA PHE A 101 -27.49 14.76 1.50
C PHE A 101 -26.90 14.28 0.16
N ALA A 102 -27.44 14.82 -0.94
CA ALA A 102 -27.03 14.45 -2.30
C ALA A 102 -25.57 14.83 -2.60
N ASP A 103 -25.03 15.86 -1.95
CA ASP A 103 -23.64 16.30 -2.02
C ASP A 103 -22.71 15.55 -1.04
N GLY A 104 -23.24 14.64 -0.22
CA GLY A 104 -22.47 13.82 0.71
C GLY A 104 -22.31 14.41 2.11
N ASP A 105 -22.76 15.64 2.35
CA ASP A 105 -22.86 16.21 3.69
C ASP A 105 -23.96 15.50 4.50
N ILE A 106 -23.98 15.72 5.82
CA ILE A 106 -24.82 14.94 6.72
C ILE A 106 -25.52 15.79 7.77
N HIS A 107 -26.63 15.28 8.30
CA HIS A 107 -27.08 15.65 9.64
C HIS A 107 -26.59 14.62 10.63
N ILE A 108 -26.19 15.06 11.82
CA ILE A 108 -25.92 14.19 12.98
C ILE A 108 -26.91 14.48 14.10
N PHE A 109 -27.25 13.45 14.89
CA PHE A 109 -27.96 13.64 16.15
C PHE A 109 -26.97 14.09 17.22
N ASP A 110 -27.24 15.20 17.90
CA ASP A 110 -26.50 15.58 19.11
C ASP A 110 -26.95 14.79 20.35
N ASP A 111 -26.43 15.18 21.52
CA ASP A 111 -26.69 14.52 22.78
C ASP A 111 -28.13 14.72 23.32
N VAL A 112 -28.85 15.71 22.78
CA VAL A 112 -30.22 16.07 23.18
C VAL A 112 -31.24 15.56 22.15
N GLY A 113 -30.76 15.01 21.02
CA GLY A 113 -31.56 14.41 19.96
C GLY A 113 -31.89 15.37 18.81
N ASP A 114 -31.32 16.57 18.81
CA ASP A 114 -31.49 17.54 17.74
C ASP A 114 -30.59 17.21 16.55
N LYS A 115 -31.02 17.63 15.37
CA LYS A 115 -30.32 17.36 14.11
C LYS A 115 -29.45 18.53 13.73
N ASN A 116 -28.14 18.34 13.79
CA ASN A 116 -27.16 19.34 13.42
C ASN A 116 -26.59 19.06 12.03
N TYR A 117 -26.62 20.07 11.16
CA TYR A 117 -25.95 20.00 9.86
C TYR A 117 -24.44 20.01 10.05
N ILE A 118 -23.73 19.13 9.34
CA ILE A 118 -22.27 19.12 9.32
C ILE A 118 -21.73 18.74 7.95
N ASP A 119 -20.71 19.48 7.54
CA ASP A 119 -19.95 19.22 6.33
C ASP A 119 -19.19 17.89 6.48
N SER A 120 -19.24 17.04 5.47
CA SER A 120 -18.54 15.75 5.45
C SER A 120 -17.03 15.82 5.65
N ARG A 121 -16.40 17.00 5.49
CA ARG A 121 -14.98 17.26 5.81
C ARG A 121 -14.69 17.48 7.28
N ASP A 122 -15.70 17.89 8.05
CA ASP A 122 -15.57 18.22 9.46
C ASP A 122 -15.82 16.99 10.35
N VAL A 123 -16.01 15.82 9.73
CA VAL A 123 -16.24 14.54 10.37
C VAL A 123 -15.42 13.44 9.72
N GLU A 124 -15.10 12.42 10.49
CA GLU A 124 -14.51 11.18 10.00
C GLU A 124 -15.40 9.99 10.38
N HIS A 125 -15.34 8.93 9.58
CA HIS A 125 -15.98 7.66 9.94
C HIS A 125 -15.39 7.15 11.24
N VAL A 126 -16.23 6.96 12.25
CA VAL A 126 -15.93 5.96 13.27
C VAL A 126 -16.33 4.66 12.63
N TYR A 127 -15.37 4.02 11.97
CA TYR A 127 -15.58 2.64 11.55
C TYR A 127 -16.06 1.91 12.81
N SER A 128 -17.34 1.51 12.85
CA SER A 128 -17.73 0.42 13.72
C SER A 128 -16.82 -0.70 13.26
N SER A 129 -15.84 -1.02 14.08
CA SER A 129 -14.91 -2.08 13.81
C SER A 129 -15.69 -3.23 13.20
N ASN A 130 -15.22 -3.69 12.05
CA ASN A 130 -15.45 -5.03 11.57
C ASN A 130 -15.60 -5.97 12.79
N PRO A 131 -16.55 -6.93 12.86
CA PRO A 131 -16.67 -7.82 14.02
C PRO A 131 -15.37 -8.58 14.39
N ALA A 132 -14.35 -8.50 13.54
CA ALA A 132 -12.98 -8.98 13.77
C ALA A 132 -12.06 -8.02 14.58
N ALA A 133 -12.51 -6.84 15.00
CA ALA A 133 -11.76 -5.92 15.88
C ALA A 133 -12.46 -5.73 17.24
N GLN A 134 -13.27 -6.71 17.65
CA GLN A 134 -13.50 -7.04 19.07
C GLN A 134 -12.62 -8.22 19.47
N VAL A 135 -11.29 -8.04 19.40
CA VAL A 135 -10.37 -8.88 20.15
C VAL A 135 -9.37 -7.95 20.84
N ASP A 136 -9.89 -7.23 21.83
CA ASP A 136 -9.10 -6.81 23.00
C ASP A 136 -9.94 -6.75 24.29
N ASN A 137 -11.22 -7.17 24.26
CA ASN A 137 -12.11 -7.17 25.43
C ASN A 137 -12.98 -8.45 25.58
N ILE A 138 -12.47 -9.63 25.21
CA ILE A 138 -13.08 -10.94 25.56
C ILE A 138 -12.16 -11.81 26.44
N ALA A 139 -11.10 -11.24 27.02
CA ALA A 139 -10.31 -11.92 28.06
C ALA A 139 -10.92 -11.78 29.48
N ALA A 140 -12.24 -11.58 29.60
CA ALA A 140 -12.90 -11.22 30.85
C ALA A 140 -13.76 -12.33 31.48
N GLU A 141 -13.62 -13.60 31.09
CA GLU A 141 -14.39 -14.69 31.74
C GLU A 141 -13.56 -15.75 32.48
N TYR A 142 -12.23 -15.80 32.38
CA TYR A 142 -11.44 -16.71 33.24
C TYR A 142 -10.11 -16.09 33.69
N GLY A 143 -10.17 -15.36 34.80
CA GLY A 143 -9.20 -15.33 35.91
C GLY A 143 -7.71 -15.07 35.63
N VAL A 144 -7.32 -13.79 35.49
CA VAL A 144 -6.08 -13.22 36.08
C VAL A 144 -6.40 -11.74 36.42
N PRO A 145 -6.02 -11.18 37.58
CA PRO A 145 -6.37 -9.79 37.90
C PRO A 145 -5.63 -8.83 36.96
N LYS A 146 -6.40 -8.11 36.12
CA LYS A 146 -5.86 -7.03 35.27
C LYS A 146 -5.67 -5.80 36.15
N SER A 147 -4.42 -5.58 36.54
CA SER A 147 -3.87 -4.35 37.06
C SER A 147 -4.12 -3.18 36.11
N THR A 148 -5.20 -2.44 36.29
CA THR A 148 -5.42 -1.17 35.59
C THR A 148 -4.86 -0.03 36.43
N SER A 149 -3.87 0.69 35.89
CA SER A 149 -3.39 1.95 36.48
C SER A 149 -4.59 2.91 36.64
N LYS A 150 -4.66 3.59 37.78
CA LYS A 150 -5.76 4.48 38.15
C LYS A 150 -5.87 5.69 37.22
N GLY A 151 -4.74 6.11 36.62
CA GLY A 151 -4.69 7.17 35.62
C GLY A 151 -4.90 6.71 34.17
N GLY A 152 -5.10 5.41 33.91
CA GLY A 152 -5.35 4.89 32.56
C GLY A 152 -4.13 4.86 31.64
N PHE A 153 -2.92 4.95 32.19
CA PHE A 153 -1.66 4.89 31.45
C PHE A 153 -1.34 3.48 30.95
N LYS A 154 -0.57 3.40 29.85
CA LYS A 154 -0.01 2.16 29.31
C LYS A 154 1.52 2.16 29.33
N VAL A 155 2.10 0.97 29.25
CA VAL A 155 3.55 0.80 29.05
C VAL A 155 3.99 1.57 27.80
N GLY A 156 5.08 2.33 27.92
CA GLY A 156 5.62 3.22 26.89
C GLY A 156 5.12 4.66 26.96
N ASP A 157 4.08 4.96 27.74
CA ASP A 157 3.69 6.36 28.00
C ASP A 157 4.76 7.05 28.87
N ARG A 158 4.94 8.36 28.66
CA ARG A 158 5.75 9.21 29.55
C ARG A 158 4.87 9.95 30.53
N VAL A 159 5.24 9.92 31.81
CA VAL A 159 4.48 10.56 32.89
C VAL A 159 5.37 11.44 33.76
N THR A 160 4.81 12.52 34.28
CA THR A 160 5.44 13.37 35.29
C THR A 160 4.46 13.73 36.41
N LYS A 161 4.94 14.36 37.48
CA LYS A 161 4.09 14.95 38.54
C LYS A 161 4.31 16.44 38.61
N ALA A 162 3.24 17.20 38.82
CA ALA A 162 3.30 18.66 38.98
C ALA A 162 4.02 19.13 40.26
N SER A 163 4.34 18.21 41.20
CA SER A 163 5.02 18.52 42.44
C SER A 163 6.11 17.49 42.76
N GLY A 164 7.29 17.99 43.14
CA GLY A 164 8.38 17.17 43.70
C GLY A 164 9.54 16.84 42.75
N GLY A 165 10.23 17.83 42.18
CA GLY A 165 11.54 17.62 41.53
C GLY A 165 11.56 16.64 40.34
N TRP A 166 10.41 16.36 39.73
CA TRP A 166 10.27 15.51 38.56
C TRP A 166 10.76 16.22 37.30
N ARG A 167 11.21 15.45 36.30
CA ARG A 167 11.67 16.00 35.03
C ARG A 167 10.48 16.51 34.22
N GLU A 168 10.69 17.61 33.51
CA GLU A 168 9.70 18.13 32.55
C GLU A 168 9.47 17.17 31.39
N GLU A 169 10.51 16.44 30.97
CA GLU A 169 10.47 15.45 29.88
C GLU A 169 9.72 14.14 30.22
N GLY A 170 9.32 14.00 31.50
CA GLY A 170 8.68 12.80 32.02
C GLY A 170 9.58 11.57 32.10
N TYR A 171 9.10 10.55 32.80
CA TYR A 171 9.70 9.22 32.89
C TYR A 171 8.84 8.22 32.12
N GLU A 172 9.47 7.27 31.45
CA GLU A 172 8.80 6.26 30.65
C GLU A 172 8.32 5.09 31.52
N ILE A 173 7.05 4.71 31.36
CA ILE A 173 6.50 3.52 32.03
C ILE A 173 7.04 2.27 31.36
N LYS A 174 7.89 1.51 32.06
CA LYS A 174 8.45 0.23 31.57
C LYS A 174 7.53 -0.95 31.84
N THR A 175 6.90 -0.98 33.00
CA THR A 175 5.91 -2.01 33.36
C THR A 175 4.83 -1.41 34.28
N ILE A 176 3.67 -2.08 34.33
CA ILE A 176 2.56 -1.73 35.22
C ILE A 176 2.21 -2.98 36.01
N GLU A 177 2.26 -2.90 37.33
CA GLU A 177 1.95 -4.01 38.23
C GLU A 177 1.02 -3.55 39.36
N SER A 178 -0.19 -4.10 39.36
CA SER A 178 -1.31 -3.63 40.20
C SER A 178 -1.50 -2.10 40.14
N ASP A 179 -1.32 -1.43 41.27
CA ASP A 179 -1.42 0.01 41.38
C ASP A 179 -0.04 0.69 41.26
N PHE A 180 0.98 0.02 40.71
CA PHE A 180 2.34 0.57 40.60
C PHE A 180 2.75 0.77 39.14
N LEU A 181 3.30 1.96 38.88
CA LEU A 181 4.01 2.31 37.64
C LEU A 181 5.49 2.14 37.89
N HIS A 182 6.12 1.29 37.09
CA HIS A 182 7.57 1.08 37.10
C HIS A 182 8.19 1.98 36.04
N LEU A 183 8.85 3.06 36.48
CA LEU A 183 9.38 4.12 35.63
C LEU A 183 10.87 3.94 35.41
N ASP A 184 11.40 4.37 34.26
CA ASP A 184 12.84 4.38 34.03
C ASP A 184 13.57 5.32 35.02
N ASP A 185 14.76 4.92 35.47
CA ASP A 185 15.68 5.82 36.17
C ASP A 185 16.85 6.18 35.24
N THR A 186 17.43 7.35 35.47
CA THR A 186 18.60 7.89 34.77
C THR A 186 19.82 7.01 34.74
N ASN A 187 19.95 6.07 35.68
CA ASN A 187 21.06 5.14 35.72
C ASN A 187 20.75 3.82 34.98
N GLY A 188 19.68 3.77 34.18
CA GLY A 188 19.24 2.56 33.47
C GLY A 188 18.51 1.56 34.38
N GLY A 189 18.14 1.98 35.60
CA GLY A 189 17.33 1.21 36.53
C GLY A 189 15.83 1.42 36.31
N THR A 190 15.02 0.83 37.19
CA THR A 190 13.56 1.04 37.21
C THR A 190 13.12 1.32 38.64
N VAL A 191 12.28 2.33 38.84
CA VAL A 191 11.76 2.73 40.15
C VAL A 191 10.25 2.64 40.16
N SER A 192 9.70 1.98 41.18
CA SER A 192 8.28 1.72 41.31
C SER A 192 7.59 2.84 42.09
N TYR A 193 6.54 3.42 41.52
CA TYR A 193 5.69 4.41 42.18
C TYR A 193 4.23 3.96 42.19
N LYS A 194 3.54 4.20 43.30
CA LYS A 194 2.10 3.94 43.37
C LYS A 194 1.35 4.97 42.53
N ASP A 195 0.48 4.50 41.64
CA ASP A 195 -0.47 5.31 40.89
C ASP A 195 -1.61 5.78 41.79
N ASP A 196 -1.41 6.95 42.39
CA ASP A 196 -2.38 7.68 43.18
C ASP A 196 -3.26 8.62 42.33
N GLY A 197 -3.10 8.62 41.00
CA GLY A 197 -3.77 9.54 40.08
C GLY A 197 -3.13 10.92 39.98
N SER A 198 -1.97 11.16 40.60
CA SER A 198 -1.25 12.44 40.51
C SER A 198 -0.29 12.55 39.31
N PHE A 199 -0.17 11.48 38.53
CA PHE A 199 0.62 11.47 37.30
C PHE A 199 -0.13 12.18 36.16
N VAL A 200 0.61 12.89 35.32
CA VAL A 200 0.11 13.52 34.09
C VAL A 200 0.95 13.06 32.91
N ALA A 201 0.30 12.81 31.76
CA ALA A 201 0.98 12.39 30.54
C ALA A 201 1.81 13.53 29.96
N VAL A 202 3.03 13.21 29.52
CA VAL A 202 3.94 14.15 28.85
C VAL A 202 4.17 13.65 27.42
N ALA A 203 4.10 14.57 26.46
CA ALA A 203 4.45 14.25 25.08
C ALA A 203 5.94 13.85 25.02
N PRO A 204 6.32 12.85 24.20
CA PRO A 204 7.73 12.47 24.07
C PRO A 204 8.56 13.67 23.60
N PRO A 205 9.79 13.86 24.13
CA PRO A 205 10.64 14.96 23.71
C PRO A 205 10.89 14.87 22.20
N THR A 206 10.72 16.02 21.53
CA THR A 206 11.03 16.21 20.11
C THR A 206 12.45 15.73 19.84
N ALA A 207 12.63 15.00 18.74
CA ALA A 207 13.85 14.29 18.36
C ALA A 207 15.14 15.10 18.61
N THR A 208 16.14 14.38 19.13
CA THR A 208 17.50 14.81 19.44
C THR A 208 18.05 15.83 18.46
N ALA A 209 18.62 16.93 18.97
CA ALA A 209 19.25 17.98 18.17
C ALA A 209 20.22 17.39 17.14
N LEU A 210 20.01 17.74 15.87
CA LEU A 210 20.85 17.35 14.75
C LEU A 210 22.28 17.88 14.99
N ARG A 211 23.29 16.99 14.98
CA ARG A 211 24.70 17.40 15.04
C ARG A 211 25.26 17.46 13.63
N ILE A 212 25.60 18.67 13.17
CA ILE A 212 26.22 18.89 11.87
C ILE A 212 27.74 18.71 12.00
N GLU A 213 28.35 18.04 11.01
CA GLU A 213 29.78 17.76 10.93
C GLU A 213 30.29 18.05 9.51
N ALA A 214 31.54 18.50 9.40
CA ALA A 214 32.17 18.76 8.12
C ALA A 214 32.34 17.46 7.30
N GLY A 215 32.13 17.54 5.99
CA GLY A 215 32.21 16.41 5.06
C GLY A 215 30.96 15.51 5.03
N ARG A 216 29.96 15.74 5.89
CA ARG A 216 28.71 14.97 5.93
C ARG A 216 27.63 15.60 5.05
N TYR A 217 26.64 14.79 4.69
CA TYR A 217 25.45 15.22 3.97
C TYR A 217 24.24 15.21 4.90
N TYR A 218 23.28 16.09 4.64
CA TYR A 218 22.09 16.25 5.47
C TYR A 218 20.84 16.35 4.61
N LYS A 219 19.69 16.09 5.25
CA LYS A 219 18.37 16.15 4.62
C LYS A 219 17.61 17.39 5.09
N THR A 220 17.10 18.17 4.17
CA THR A 220 16.21 19.31 4.45
C THR A 220 14.77 18.85 4.70
N ARG A 221 13.93 19.73 5.26
CA ARG A 221 12.51 19.45 5.53
C ARG A 221 11.70 19.10 4.27
N ASP A 222 12.06 19.63 3.11
CA ASP A 222 11.44 19.30 1.81
C ASP A 222 12.00 18.01 1.17
N GLY A 223 12.99 17.38 1.81
CA GLY A 223 13.53 16.08 1.44
C GLY A 223 14.75 16.10 0.52
N ARG A 224 15.32 17.26 0.21
CA ARG A 224 16.55 17.39 -0.60
C ARG A 224 17.80 16.97 0.19
N LYS A 225 18.83 16.54 -0.55
CA LYS A 225 20.18 16.23 -0.04
C LYS A 225 21.01 17.50 -0.14
N VAL A 226 21.70 17.86 0.95
CA VAL A 226 22.50 19.09 1.06
C VAL A 226 23.88 18.74 1.63
N GLY A 227 24.94 19.36 1.10
CA GLY A 227 26.33 19.09 1.43
C GLY A 227 27.17 18.59 0.25
N PRO A 228 28.43 18.20 0.46
CA PRO A 228 29.04 17.92 1.75
C PRO A 228 29.27 19.22 2.54
N MET A 229 28.85 19.23 3.80
CA MET A 229 28.93 20.43 4.63
C MET A 229 30.38 20.82 4.85
N ARG A 230 30.70 22.09 4.73
CA ARG A 230 31.97 22.64 5.19
C ARG A 230 31.72 23.64 6.31
N GLU A 231 32.69 23.74 7.19
CA GLU A 231 32.73 24.83 8.16
C GLU A 231 33.15 26.10 7.40
N TRP A 232 32.26 27.07 7.29
CA TRP A 232 32.55 28.34 6.61
C TRP A 232 33.44 29.20 7.50
N CYS A 233 33.05 29.40 8.75
CA CYS A 233 33.78 30.26 9.68
C CYS A 233 33.53 29.87 11.14
N ASP A 234 34.62 29.74 11.88
CA ASP A 234 34.60 29.38 13.29
C ASP A 234 34.12 30.57 14.13
N GLY A 235 33.01 30.42 14.86
CA GLY A 235 32.49 31.43 15.81
C GLY A 235 31.35 32.36 15.35
N ILE A 236 30.69 32.11 14.21
CA ILE A 236 29.50 32.88 13.77
C ILE A 236 28.22 32.05 13.95
N GLU A 237 27.07 32.72 14.07
CA GLU A 237 25.73 32.14 14.26
C GLU A 237 25.39 30.97 13.30
N HIS A 238 25.99 30.94 12.10
CA HIS A 238 25.77 29.91 11.07
C HIS A 238 27.13 29.35 10.59
N PRO A 239 27.75 28.41 11.32
CA PRO A 239 29.09 27.93 11.00
C PRO A 239 29.14 26.96 9.81
N TRP A 240 28.00 26.43 9.35
CA TRP A 240 27.93 25.38 8.33
C TRP A 240 27.46 25.91 6.98
N GLU A 241 28.10 25.46 5.90
CA GLU A 241 27.76 25.83 4.52
C GLU A 241 27.76 24.62 3.59
N ASP A 242 26.86 24.67 2.61
CA ASP A 242 26.92 23.86 1.40
C ASP A 242 27.64 24.65 0.30
N PRO A 243 28.85 24.23 -0.12
CA PRO A 243 29.63 24.94 -1.12
C PRO A 243 28.98 25.00 -2.51
N GLU A 244 27.98 24.15 -2.82
CA GLU A 244 27.29 24.15 -4.11
C GLU A 244 26.12 25.14 -4.15
N GLU A 245 25.32 25.19 -3.08
CA GLU A 245 24.12 26.04 -3.00
C GLU A 245 24.37 27.39 -2.30
N SER A 246 25.53 27.60 -1.65
CA SER A 246 25.88 28.80 -0.86
C SER A 246 24.90 29.11 0.29
N ASN A 247 24.13 28.11 0.72
CA ASN A 247 23.26 28.21 1.89
C ASN A 247 24.06 27.97 3.18
N ILE A 248 23.62 28.57 4.29
CA ILE A 248 24.28 28.45 5.59
C ILE A 248 23.32 28.04 6.71
N TRP A 249 23.84 27.25 7.65
CA TRP A 249 23.08 26.66 8.76
C TRP A 249 23.77 26.86 10.11
N ARG A 250 22.93 26.96 11.15
CA ARG A 250 23.35 26.91 12.55
C ARG A 250 23.62 25.48 12.98
N ASN A 251 24.24 25.31 14.14
CA ASN A 251 24.51 23.99 14.73
C ASN A 251 23.27 23.12 14.97
N ASP A 252 22.09 23.73 15.06
CA ASP A 252 20.81 23.02 15.24
C ASP A 252 20.11 22.63 13.93
N GLY A 253 20.70 22.95 12.76
CA GLY A 253 20.11 22.68 11.46
C GLY A 253 19.22 23.80 10.91
N THR A 254 19.01 24.90 11.63
CA THR A 254 18.21 26.03 11.11
C THR A 254 18.98 26.83 10.06
N SER A 255 18.33 27.16 8.94
CA SER A 255 18.95 27.90 7.84
C SER A 255 18.71 29.40 7.93
N ARG A 256 19.65 30.21 7.42
CA ARG A 256 19.44 31.66 7.27
C ARG A 256 18.62 32.04 6.04
N TRP A 257 18.75 31.28 4.96
CA TRP A 257 18.21 31.63 3.63
C TRP A 257 17.53 30.46 2.90
N GLY A 258 17.56 29.25 3.46
CA GLY A 258 16.99 28.04 2.88
C GLY A 258 16.13 27.23 3.87
N ASP A 259 15.97 25.94 3.58
CA ASP A 259 15.22 25.00 4.43
C ASP A 259 16.07 24.46 5.60
N ASP A 260 15.41 24.17 6.72
CA ASP A 260 16.03 23.55 7.89
C ASP A 260 16.49 22.12 7.57
N LEU A 261 17.66 21.75 8.10
CA LEU A 261 18.14 20.38 8.15
C LEU A 261 17.42 19.61 9.27
N ILE A 262 16.92 18.42 8.96
CA ILE A 262 16.11 17.61 9.88
C ILE A 262 16.75 16.25 10.22
N ALA A 263 17.75 15.79 9.45
CA ALA A 263 18.45 14.53 9.68
C ALA A 263 19.80 14.48 8.93
N GLU A 264 20.76 13.67 9.41
CA GLU A 264 21.94 13.27 8.61
C GLU A 264 21.48 12.41 7.42
N TRP A 265 22.03 12.67 6.25
CA TRP A 265 21.80 11.86 5.06
C TRP A 265 22.74 10.66 5.09
N THR A 266 22.23 9.53 5.57
CA THR A 266 22.90 8.24 5.41
C THR A 266 22.63 7.72 4.01
N GLU A 267 23.67 7.53 3.21
CA GLU A 267 23.52 6.77 1.97
C GLU A 267 23.20 5.31 2.32
N ASP A 268 22.02 4.84 1.90
CA ASP A 268 21.84 3.41 1.68
C ASP A 268 22.89 2.96 0.65
N PRO A 269 23.53 1.79 0.81
CA PRO A 269 24.67 1.42 -0.01
C PRO A 269 24.24 1.30 -1.48
N VAL A 270 24.77 2.19 -2.33
CA VAL A 270 24.62 2.09 -3.78
C VAL A 270 26.00 2.09 -4.45
N ALA A 271 26.51 0.88 -4.68
CA ALA A 271 27.07 0.58 -5.99
C ALA A 271 25.92 -0.02 -6.81
N ALA A 272 25.35 0.77 -7.73
CA ALA A 272 24.25 0.34 -8.58
C ALA A 272 24.71 -0.72 -9.57
N ALA A 273 24.55 -2.00 -9.22
CA ALA A 273 24.37 -3.03 -10.23
C ALA A 273 23.10 -2.72 -11.05
N PRO A 274 23.02 -3.09 -12.35
CA PRO A 274 21.81 -2.90 -13.13
C PRO A 274 20.63 -3.58 -12.42
N LYS A 275 19.57 -2.80 -12.14
CA LYS A 275 18.38 -3.21 -11.37
C LYS A 275 17.66 -4.45 -11.93
N PHE A 276 18.00 -4.86 -13.15
CA PHE A 276 17.41 -5.98 -13.83
C PHE A 276 18.46 -6.83 -14.56
N LYS A 277 18.23 -8.14 -14.64
CA LYS A 277 19.12 -9.09 -15.33
C LYS A 277 18.41 -9.81 -16.48
N VAL A 278 19.20 -10.34 -17.40
CA VAL A 278 18.71 -11.24 -18.46
C VAL A 278 17.89 -12.36 -17.81
N GLY A 279 16.67 -12.56 -18.29
CA GLY A 279 15.75 -13.56 -17.75
C GLY A 279 14.62 -12.99 -16.91
N ASP A 280 14.79 -11.81 -16.33
CA ASP A 280 13.76 -11.17 -15.51
C ASP A 280 12.50 -10.87 -16.34
N LEU A 281 11.33 -11.11 -15.75
CA LEU A 281 10.07 -10.61 -16.27
C LEU A 281 9.83 -9.23 -15.70
N VAL A 282 9.55 -8.26 -16.55
CA VAL A 282 9.26 -6.89 -16.16
C VAL A 282 7.94 -6.42 -16.75
N ARG A 283 7.21 -5.61 -15.98
CA ARG A 283 5.98 -4.96 -16.38
C ARG A 283 6.29 -3.51 -16.71
N VAL A 284 5.79 -3.05 -17.85
CA VAL A 284 5.80 -1.62 -18.18
C VAL A 284 4.78 -0.91 -17.31
N VAL A 285 5.22 0.00 -16.44
CA VAL A 285 4.32 0.73 -15.53
C VAL A 285 4.07 2.16 -15.91
N ARG A 286 4.96 2.77 -16.70
CA ARG A 286 4.78 4.12 -17.25
C ARG A 286 5.37 4.21 -18.64
N HIS A 287 4.80 5.07 -19.48
CA HIS A 287 5.43 5.47 -20.75
C HIS A 287 6.46 6.56 -20.48
N CYS A 288 7.56 6.57 -21.24
CA CYS A 288 8.45 7.71 -21.25
C CYS A 288 7.79 8.86 -22.05
N ASN A 289 7.65 10.03 -21.44
CA ASN A 289 7.25 11.23 -22.17
C ASN A 289 8.51 11.92 -22.68
N TRP A 290 8.66 12.02 -24.00
CA TRP A 290 9.29 13.21 -24.58
C TRP A 290 8.46 13.76 -25.74
N ARG A 291 8.38 15.10 -25.71
CA ARG A 291 7.84 16.08 -26.66
C ARG A 291 7.82 15.61 -28.10
N GLY A 292 6.67 15.82 -28.72
CA GLY A 292 6.58 16.20 -30.13
C GLY A 292 6.94 15.08 -31.10
N ASP A 293 5.90 14.57 -31.76
CA ASP A 293 5.96 13.85 -33.02
C ASP A 293 6.50 12.41 -33.01
N TYR A 294 5.54 11.50 -33.21
CA TYR A 294 5.69 10.20 -33.86
C TYR A 294 6.83 9.27 -33.38
N ILE A 295 6.63 8.63 -32.23
CA ILE A 295 7.17 7.29 -32.02
C ILE A 295 5.99 6.34 -31.82
N LYS A 296 5.79 5.43 -32.78
CA LYS A 296 4.78 4.36 -32.70
C LYS A 296 4.87 3.70 -31.33
N MET A 297 3.75 3.60 -30.63
CA MET A 297 3.62 2.92 -29.35
C MET A 297 4.01 1.44 -29.50
N ILE A 298 5.25 1.05 -29.20
CA ILE A 298 5.68 -0.34 -29.43
C ILE A 298 5.27 -1.26 -28.26
N THR A 299 4.98 -0.74 -27.06
CA THR A 299 4.57 -1.59 -25.93
C THR A 299 3.53 -0.91 -25.02
N PRO A 300 2.34 -1.51 -24.83
CA PRO A 300 1.30 -0.98 -23.93
C PRO A 300 1.76 -0.93 -22.47
N ILE A 301 1.28 0.07 -21.71
CA ILE A 301 1.36 0.04 -20.23
C ILE A 301 0.67 -1.24 -19.74
N GLY A 302 1.26 -1.90 -18.75
CA GLY A 302 0.82 -3.19 -18.20
C GLY A 302 1.33 -4.41 -18.97
N ALA A 303 1.96 -4.23 -20.13
CA ALA A 303 2.56 -5.35 -20.85
C ALA A 303 3.71 -5.95 -20.04
N VAL A 304 3.69 -7.28 -19.90
CA VAL A 304 4.80 -8.04 -19.33
C VAL A 304 5.72 -8.49 -20.45
N ARG A 305 7.02 -8.28 -20.26
CA ARG A 305 8.08 -8.63 -21.21
C ARG A 305 9.25 -9.26 -20.46
N LYS A 306 10.03 -10.07 -21.17
CA LYS A 306 11.24 -10.67 -20.63
C LYS A 306 12.44 -9.80 -21.00
N ILE A 307 13.38 -9.63 -20.08
CA ILE A 307 14.67 -9.01 -20.40
C ILE A 307 15.55 -10.04 -21.09
N VAL A 308 16.07 -9.67 -22.25
CA VAL A 308 16.98 -10.47 -23.07
C VAL A 308 18.24 -9.66 -23.38
N LYS A 309 19.36 -10.35 -23.61
CA LYS A 309 20.59 -9.71 -24.08
C LYS A 309 20.59 -9.68 -25.60
N ARG A 310 20.81 -8.51 -26.19
CA ARG A 310 21.05 -8.34 -27.63
C ARG A 310 22.36 -7.58 -27.77
N THR A 311 23.32 -8.18 -28.47
CA THR A 311 24.74 -7.73 -28.48
C THR A 311 25.24 -7.49 -27.05
N ASP A 312 25.58 -6.26 -26.68
CA ASP A 312 26.09 -5.90 -25.35
C ASP A 312 25.06 -5.16 -24.48
N GLN A 313 23.80 -5.08 -24.93
CA GLN A 313 22.75 -4.34 -24.24
C GLN A 313 21.61 -5.26 -23.76
N LEU A 314 20.97 -4.86 -22.67
CA LEU A 314 19.74 -5.48 -22.18
C LEU A 314 18.53 -4.83 -22.85
N VAL A 315 17.66 -5.64 -23.47
CA VAL A 315 16.45 -5.20 -24.19
C VAL A 315 15.22 -6.00 -23.74
N LEU A 316 14.03 -5.44 -23.98
CA LEU A 316 12.77 -6.16 -23.81
C LEU A 316 12.48 -7.08 -25.00
N SER A 317 12.06 -8.31 -24.73
CA SER A 317 11.73 -9.31 -25.75
C SER A 317 10.66 -8.80 -26.74
N GLY A 318 10.94 -8.89 -28.05
CA GLY A 318 9.99 -8.52 -29.11
C GLY A 318 9.89 -7.02 -29.38
N VAL A 319 10.87 -6.24 -28.91
CA VAL A 319 10.99 -4.81 -29.19
C VAL A 319 12.41 -4.51 -29.69
N ASP A 320 12.53 -3.67 -30.71
CA ASP A 320 13.79 -3.51 -31.45
C ASP A 320 14.81 -2.54 -30.84
N THR A 321 14.44 -1.70 -29.86
CA THR A 321 15.31 -0.61 -29.37
C THR A 321 15.10 -0.30 -27.89
N PHE A 322 16.03 -0.69 -27.00
CA PHE A 322 16.15 -0.17 -25.60
C PHE A 322 17.61 -0.20 -25.11
N ILE A 323 18.00 0.76 -24.27
CA ILE A 323 19.30 0.83 -23.58
C ILE A 323 19.03 0.84 -22.06
N LEU A 324 19.64 -0.08 -21.32
CA LEU A 324 19.53 -0.19 -19.84
C LEU A 324 20.87 0.12 -19.13
N ASP A 325 21.82 0.75 -19.83
CA ASP A 325 23.12 1.11 -19.27
C ASP A 325 23.18 2.60 -18.95
N GLY A 326 23.12 2.89 -17.65
CA GLY A 326 23.80 3.98 -16.94
C GLY A 326 23.57 5.42 -17.39
N ASP A 327 23.88 5.76 -18.62
CA ASP A 327 24.11 7.14 -19.03
C ASP A 327 23.26 7.52 -20.24
N ASN A 328 22.10 8.08 -19.91
CA ASN A 328 21.50 9.22 -20.59
C ASN A 328 21.26 9.12 -22.11
N THR A 329 20.65 8.05 -22.62
CA THR A 329 19.87 8.13 -23.88
C THR A 329 18.84 6.99 -24.08
N TYR A 330 17.55 7.38 -24.09
CA TYR A 330 16.41 6.79 -24.84
C TYR A 330 15.60 5.55 -24.36
N ILE A 331 14.32 5.87 -24.05
CA ILE A 331 13.02 5.17 -24.15
C ILE A 331 12.47 4.34 -22.96
N TYR A 332 13.22 3.68 -22.09
CA TYR A 332 12.67 3.32 -20.75
C TYR A 332 13.76 3.39 -19.72
N THR A 333 13.71 4.40 -18.85
CA THR A 333 14.53 4.40 -17.64
C THR A 333 14.06 3.28 -16.70
N PRO A 334 14.94 2.74 -15.83
CA PRO A 334 14.60 1.70 -14.85
C PRO A 334 13.41 2.05 -13.93
N ILE A 335 13.03 3.33 -13.87
CA ILE A 335 11.89 3.85 -13.12
C ILE A 335 10.52 3.52 -13.76
N ASN A 336 10.51 3.15 -15.05
CA ASN A 336 9.29 2.87 -15.81
C ASN A 336 8.97 1.37 -15.91
N LEU A 337 9.77 0.52 -15.27
CA LEU A 337 9.65 -0.93 -15.26
C LEU A 337 9.56 -1.46 -13.82
N GLU A 338 8.64 -2.38 -13.59
CA GLU A 338 8.55 -3.14 -12.35
C GLU A 338 8.94 -4.59 -12.58
N LEU A 339 9.75 -5.17 -11.67
CA LEU A 339 10.03 -6.60 -11.69
C LEU A 339 8.75 -7.37 -11.38
N VAL A 340 8.35 -8.24 -12.30
CA VAL A 340 7.25 -9.18 -12.07
C VAL A 340 7.81 -10.39 -11.35
N THR A 341 7.68 -10.40 -10.04
CA THR A 341 7.96 -11.57 -9.22
C THR A 341 6.83 -12.58 -9.38
N THR A 342 6.89 -13.39 -10.44
CA THR A 342 6.17 -14.68 -10.37
C THR A 342 6.84 -15.49 -9.26
N PRO A 343 6.10 -16.07 -8.29
CA PRO A 343 6.71 -16.94 -7.30
C PRO A 343 7.39 -18.08 -8.05
N THR A 344 8.72 -18.07 -8.04
CA THR A 344 9.55 -18.91 -8.93
C THR A 344 9.94 -20.20 -8.22
N THR A 345 9.93 -20.20 -6.90
CA THR A 345 10.26 -21.37 -6.09
C THR A 345 9.04 -21.93 -5.36
N VAL A 346 9.09 -23.23 -5.03
CA VAL A 346 8.13 -23.90 -4.14
C VAL A 346 8.03 -23.14 -2.81
N ALA A 347 9.14 -22.62 -2.29
CA ALA A 347 9.19 -21.84 -1.06
C ALA A 347 8.41 -20.53 -1.17
N ASP A 348 8.49 -19.81 -2.29
CA ASP A 348 7.74 -18.56 -2.50
C ASP A 348 6.23 -18.81 -2.61
N ILE A 349 5.84 -19.93 -3.24
CA ILE A 349 4.44 -20.33 -3.35
C ILE A 349 3.91 -20.69 -1.96
N VAL A 350 4.65 -21.51 -1.21
CA VAL A 350 4.29 -21.89 0.15
C VAL A 350 4.22 -20.64 1.03
N ALA A 351 5.20 -19.73 1.00
CA ALA A 351 5.18 -18.49 1.77
C ALA A 351 3.97 -17.59 1.42
N LYS A 352 3.65 -17.44 0.12
CA LYS A 352 2.50 -16.66 -0.35
C LYS A 352 1.15 -17.24 0.09
N HIS A 353 1.10 -18.55 0.28
CA HIS A 353 -0.10 -19.28 0.67
C HIS A 353 -0.06 -19.79 2.12
N SER A 354 1.00 -19.46 2.85
CA SER A 354 1.21 -19.88 4.22
C SER A 354 0.11 -19.32 5.09
N GLY A 355 -0.45 -20.19 5.93
CA GLY A 355 -1.58 -19.88 6.78
C GLY A 355 -2.93 -19.85 6.05
N LYS A 356 -3.01 -19.95 4.72
CA LYS A 356 -4.30 -19.96 4.00
C LYS A 356 -4.90 -21.35 3.97
N ALA A 357 -6.24 -21.41 4.04
CA ALA A 357 -6.99 -22.66 4.04
C ALA A 357 -8.15 -22.65 3.06
N ILE A 358 -8.60 -23.84 2.64
CA ILE A 358 -9.80 -24.04 1.83
C ILE A 358 -10.79 -24.92 2.59
N VAL A 359 -12.07 -24.82 2.23
CA VAL A 359 -13.11 -25.75 2.67
C VAL A 359 -13.46 -26.68 1.52
N ALA A 360 -13.57 -27.98 1.80
CA ALA A 360 -14.02 -28.99 0.85
C ALA A 360 -15.14 -29.84 1.47
N LEU A 361 -16.12 -30.22 0.65
CA LEU A 361 -17.11 -31.22 1.03
C LEU A 361 -16.40 -32.57 1.23
N ILE A 362 -16.76 -33.32 2.25
CA ILE A 362 -16.35 -34.72 2.44
C ILE A 362 -17.48 -35.60 1.93
N GLU A 363 -17.21 -36.38 0.91
CA GLU A 363 -18.16 -37.32 0.32
C GLU A 363 -17.53 -38.72 0.36
N TYR A 364 -18.19 -39.66 1.03
CA TYR A 364 -17.70 -41.03 1.22
C TYR A 364 -16.28 -41.09 1.86
N GLY A 365 -16.02 -40.20 2.82
CA GLY A 365 -14.72 -40.09 3.49
C GLY A 365 -13.60 -39.50 2.63
N GLN A 366 -13.91 -38.98 1.44
CA GLN A 366 -12.95 -38.36 0.53
C GLN A 366 -13.24 -36.87 0.35
N PRO A 367 -12.22 -36.01 0.35
CA PRO A 367 -12.41 -34.60 0.03
C PRO A 367 -12.80 -34.41 -1.43
N LYS A 368 -13.87 -33.64 -1.63
CA LYS A 368 -14.38 -33.19 -2.93
C LYS A 368 -14.28 -31.67 -3.00
N PRO A 369 -13.07 -31.13 -3.24
CA PRO A 369 -12.88 -29.69 -3.40
C PRO A 369 -13.62 -29.19 -4.64
N SER A 370 -14.08 -27.94 -4.59
CA SER A 370 -14.66 -27.25 -5.75
C SER A 370 -13.64 -27.15 -6.90
N SER A 371 -14.10 -27.12 -8.15
CA SER A 371 -13.23 -26.86 -9.31
C SER A 371 -12.50 -25.51 -9.22
N ARG A 372 -13.03 -24.58 -8.40
CA ARG A 372 -12.38 -23.33 -8.00
C ARG A 372 -12.60 -23.13 -6.49
N PRO A 373 -11.73 -23.69 -5.63
CA PRO A 373 -11.87 -23.55 -4.19
C PRO A 373 -11.77 -22.09 -3.76
N HIS A 374 -12.62 -21.68 -2.82
CA HIS A 374 -12.45 -20.40 -2.16
C HIS A 374 -11.31 -20.52 -1.15
N VAL A 375 -10.35 -19.60 -1.24
CA VAL A 375 -9.18 -19.59 -0.35
C VAL A 375 -9.40 -18.55 0.73
N HIS A 376 -9.49 -19.02 1.96
CA HIS A 376 -9.61 -18.18 3.15
C HIS A 376 -8.24 -17.64 3.56
N ALA A 377 -8.23 -16.47 4.22
CA ALA A 377 -6.99 -15.86 4.66
C ALA A 377 -6.31 -16.66 5.77
N ASN A 378 -7.10 -17.38 6.59
CA ASN A 378 -6.59 -18.28 7.61
C ASN A 378 -7.53 -19.48 7.88
N VAL A 379 -7.04 -20.42 8.69
CA VAL A 379 -7.73 -21.64 9.13
C VAL A 379 -9.01 -21.32 9.89
N ASP A 380 -8.98 -20.31 10.76
CA ASP A 380 -10.14 -19.91 11.56
C ASP A 380 -11.29 -19.42 10.66
N LEU A 381 -10.98 -18.65 9.62
CA LEU A 381 -11.95 -18.18 8.64
C LEU A 381 -12.49 -19.33 7.77
N ALA A 382 -11.66 -20.32 7.44
CA ALA A 382 -12.13 -21.52 6.75
C ALA A 382 -13.00 -22.39 7.67
N THR A 383 -12.67 -22.48 8.96
CA THR A 383 -13.44 -23.22 9.96
C THR A 383 -14.82 -22.61 10.13
N LYS A 384 -14.92 -21.28 10.28
CA LYS A 384 -16.20 -20.56 10.32
C LYS A 384 -17.02 -20.78 9.06
N GLU A 385 -16.39 -20.84 7.89
CA GLU A 385 -17.11 -21.13 6.65
C GLU A 385 -17.57 -22.59 6.57
N ALA A 386 -16.77 -23.55 7.05
CA ALA A 386 -17.16 -24.95 7.15
C ALA A 386 -18.36 -25.14 8.10
N GLU A 387 -18.37 -24.47 9.25
CA GLU A 387 -19.51 -24.43 10.17
C GLU A 387 -20.76 -23.86 9.49
N ARG A 388 -20.63 -22.70 8.82
CA ARG A 388 -21.73 -22.07 8.06
C ARG A 388 -22.29 -23.00 6.98
N LEU A 389 -21.43 -23.81 6.34
CA LEU A 389 -21.82 -24.77 5.32
C LEU A 389 -22.48 -26.01 5.92
N ALA A 390 -21.97 -26.54 7.03
CA ALA A 390 -22.57 -27.65 7.75
C ALA A 390 -23.99 -27.31 8.26
N ASP A 391 -24.17 -26.10 8.81
CA ASP A 391 -25.48 -25.61 9.26
C ASP A 391 -26.49 -25.49 8.11
N LYS A 392 -26.01 -24.99 6.96
CA LYS A 392 -26.82 -24.82 5.75
C LYS A 392 -27.14 -26.15 5.06
N HIS A 393 -26.24 -27.13 5.16
CA HIS A 393 -26.31 -28.41 4.45
C HIS A 393 -26.27 -29.58 5.45
N ARG A 394 -27.30 -29.67 6.30
CA ARG A 394 -27.40 -30.71 7.34
C ARG A 394 -27.24 -32.12 6.76
N GLY A 395 -26.40 -32.93 7.41
CA GLY A 395 -26.07 -34.29 6.99
C GLY A 395 -24.90 -34.38 5.99
N GLN A 396 -24.31 -33.25 5.60
CA GLN A 396 -23.05 -33.19 4.86
C GLN A 396 -21.90 -32.81 5.80
N GLU A 397 -20.72 -33.32 5.49
CA GLU A 397 -19.49 -33.06 6.23
C GLU A 397 -18.58 -32.14 5.42
N PHE A 398 -17.94 -31.17 6.07
CA PHE A 398 -17.01 -30.25 5.43
C PHE A 398 -15.66 -30.29 6.15
N GLY A 399 -14.58 -30.47 5.40
CA GLY A 399 -13.21 -30.48 5.89
C GLY A 399 -12.49 -29.17 5.56
N VAL A 400 -11.62 -28.74 6.47
CA VAL A 400 -10.71 -27.60 6.27
C VAL A 400 -9.32 -28.14 5.91
N TYR A 401 -8.73 -27.60 4.85
CA TYR A 401 -7.42 -28.02 4.35
C TYR A 401 -6.48 -26.84 4.20
N GLU A 402 -5.28 -26.98 4.77
CA GLU A 402 -4.18 -26.04 4.60
C GLU A 402 -3.20 -26.49 3.54
N LEU A 403 -2.61 -25.53 2.82
CA LEU A 403 -1.52 -25.82 1.90
C LEU A 403 -0.20 -25.96 2.67
N VAL A 404 0.18 -27.20 2.97
CA VAL A 404 1.42 -27.51 3.72
C VAL A 404 2.66 -27.52 2.82
N THR A 405 2.55 -28.05 1.60
CA THR A 405 3.67 -28.14 0.66
C THR A 405 3.18 -28.02 -0.78
N THR A 406 4.06 -27.64 -1.69
CA THR A 406 3.85 -27.79 -3.13
C THR A 406 5.00 -28.57 -3.74
N ARG A 407 4.72 -29.35 -4.78
CA ARG A 407 5.77 -29.95 -5.61
C ARG A 407 5.55 -29.51 -7.04
N LYS A 408 6.65 -29.11 -7.68
CA LYS A 408 6.70 -28.81 -9.10
C LYS A 408 7.93 -29.50 -9.65
N GLU A 409 7.71 -30.48 -10.52
CA GLU A 409 8.80 -31.05 -11.29
C GLU A 409 9.11 -30.12 -12.46
N ALA A 410 10.41 -29.96 -12.75
CA ALA A 410 10.83 -29.16 -13.89
C ALA A 410 10.29 -29.81 -15.16
N GLN A 411 9.62 -29.02 -15.99
CA GLN A 411 9.20 -29.49 -17.30
C GLN A 411 10.46 -29.82 -18.11
N ILE A 412 10.57 -31.06 -18.59
CA ILE A 412 11.66 -31.48 -19.47
C ILE A 412 11.63 -30.56 -20.70
N VAL A 413 12.69 -29.78 -20.90
CA VAL A 413 12.86 -28.94 -22.08
C VAL A 413 13.58 -29.77 -23.13
N TYR A 414 12.89 -30.02 -24.23
CA TYR A 414 13.43 -30.81 -25.32
C TYR A 414 14.25 -29.94 -26.28
N PRO A 415 15.30 -30.50 -26.93
CA PRO A 415 16.19 -29.73 -27.81
C PRO A 415 15.48 -29.05 -28.98
N PHE A 416 14.42 -29.67 -29.50
CA PHE A 416 13.71 -29.15 -30.66
C PHE A 416 12.41 -28.43 -30.25
N ALA A 417 12.17 -27.28 -30.87
CA ALA A 417 10.99 -26.47 -30.59
C ALA A 417 9.66 -27.21 -30.86
N TRP A 418 9.61 -28.08 -31.87
CA TRP A 418 8.43 -28.91 -32.15
C TRP A 418 8.14 -29.93 -31.04
N GLN A 419 9.17 -30.47 -30.38
CA GLN A 419 9.02 -31.42 -29.26
C GLN A 419 8.37 -30.73 -28.05
N ASN A 420 8.83 -29.53 -27.73
CA ASN A 420 8.23 -28.71 -26.66
C ASN A 420 6.76 -28.38 -26.93
N LYS A 421 6.41 -28.07 -28.19
CA LYS A 421 5.02 -27.85 -28.61
C LYS A 421 4.18 -29.12 -28.50
N ALA A 422 4.76 -30.27 -28.85
CA ALA A 422 4.09 -31.56 -28.78
C ALA A 422 3.71 -31.92 -27.33
N VAL A 423 4.62 -31.80 -26.36
CA VAL A 423 4.34 -32.08 -24.93
C VAL A 423 3.41 -31.06 -24.27
N GLN A 424 3.26 -29.87 -24.85
CA GLN A 424 2.27 -28.87 -24.43
C GLN A 424 0.87 -29.11 -25.04
N GLY A 425 0.66 -30.21 -25.76
CA GLY A 425 -0.60 -30.54 -26.43
C GLY A 425 -0.86 -29.74 -27.71
N GLN A 426 0.10 -28.94 -28.18
CA GLN A 426 -0.02 -28.11 -29.38
C GLN A 426 0.35 -28.91 -30.65
N LEU A 427 -0.31 -30.05 -30.87
CA LEU A 427 0.06 -31.02 -31.93
C LEU A 427 0.12 -30.41 -33.33
N ILE A 428 -0.87 -29.60 -33.70
CA ILE A 428 -0.90 -28.96 -35.03
C ILE A 428 0.30 -28.02 -35.20
N SER A 429 0.67 -27.27 -34.16
CA SER A 429 1.80 -26.34 -34.19
C SER A 429 3.13 -27.08 -34.23
N ALA A 430 3.25 -28.20 -33.51
CA ALA A 430 4.42 -29.08 -33.56
C ALA A 430 4.63 -29.67 -34.96
N ILE A 431 3.57 -30.19 -35.59
CA ILE A 431 3.61 -30.74 -36.94
C ILE A 431 4.01 -29.68 -37.95
N LYS A 432 3.40 -28.48 -37.89
CA LYS A 432 3.76 -27.37 -38.78
C LYS A 432 5.23 -26.99 -38.66
N GLN A 433 5.76 -26.95 -37.44
CA GLN A 433 7.15 -26.59 -37.20
C GLN A 433 8.11 -27.68 -37.68
N LEU A 434 7.84 -28.95 -37.37
CA LEU A 434 8.66 -30.07 -37.86
C LEU A 434 8.74 -30.07 -39.39
N ARG A 435 7.63 -29.81 -40.08
CA ARG A 435 7.59 -29.69 -41.55
C ARG A 435 8.43 -28.53 -42.07
N ALA A 436 8.40 -27.39 -41.38
CA ALA A 436 9.21 -26.23 -41.76
C ALA A 436 10.71 -26.50 -41.56
N ASP A 437 11.08 -27.19 -40.49
CA ASP A 437 12.48 -27.45 -40.12
C ASP A 437 13.12 -28.55 -40.99
N THR A 438 12.33 -29.51 -41.49
CA THR A 438 12.84 -30.73 -42.16
C THR A 438 12.37 -30.91 -43.61
N GLY A 439 11.39 -30.13 -44.06
CA GLY A 439 10.76 -30.30 -45.38
C GLY A 439 9.83 -31.52 -45.49
N LEU A 440 9.52 -32.20 -44.37
CA LEU A 440 8.68 -33.40 -44.39
C LEU A 440 7.25 -33.14 -44.90
N GLY A 441 6.69 -34.15 -45.55
CA GLY A 441 5.26 -34.20 -45.90
C GLY A 441 4.36 -34.25 -44.66
N LEU A 442 3.10 -33.84 -44.81
CA LEU A 442 2.15 -33.72 -43.69
C LEU A 442 1.98 -35.02 -42.91
N LYS A 443 1.77 -36.14 -43.62
CA LYS A 443 1.58 -37.46 -43.01
C LYS A 443 2.83 -37.88 -42.23
N THR A 444 4.00 -37.81 -42.86
CA THR A 444 5.28 -38.21 -42.25
C THR A 444 5.61 -37.37 -41.01
N ALA A 445 5.36 -36.06 -41.05
CA ALA A 445 5.59 -35.19 -39.90
C ALA A 445 4.59 -35.48 -38.75
N LYS A 446 3.33 -35.79 -39.07
CA LYS A 446 2.35 -36.20 -38.06
C LYS A 446 2.79 -37.50 -37.38
N ASP A 447 3.09 -38.53 -38.17
CA ASP A 447 3.49 -39.85 -37.67
C ASP A 447 4.76 -39.74 -36.80
N ALA A 448 5.72 -38.89 -37.17
CA ALA A 448 6.93 -38.64 -36.39
C ALA A 448 6.67 -37.94 -35.04
N VAL A 449 5.76 -36.94 -35.01
CA VAL A 449 5.39 -36.24 -33.77
C VAL A 449 4.66 -37.20 -32.81
N GLU A 450 3.73 -38.00 -33.33
CA GLU A 450 2.95 -38.96 -32.54
C GLU A 450 3.82 -40.11 -32.01
N ALA A 451 4.69 -40.68 -32.85
CA ALA A 451 5.63 -41.73 -32.43
C ALA A 451 6.60 -41.24 -31.36
N TRP A 452 7.10 -40.00 -31.50
CA TRP A 452 7.96 -39.39 -30.50
C TRP A 452 7.23 -39.15 -29.18
N LEU A 453 5.99 -38.65 -29.22
CA LEU A 453 5.18 -38.46 -28.01
C LEU A 453 4.89 -39.79 -27.29
N ALA A 454 4.59 -40.85 -28.04
CA ALA A 454 4.38 -42.18 -27.48
C ALA A 454 5.65 -42.72 -26.80
N ALA A 455 6.83 -42.48 -27.38
CA ALA A 455 8.10 -42.91 -26.80
C ALA A 455 8.50 -42.13 -25.53
N VAL A 456 8.02 -40.89 -25.37
CA VAL A 456 8.28 -40.05 -24.19
C VAL A 456 7.31 -40.35 -23.03
N ALA A 457 6.13 -40.89 -23.35
CA ALA A 457 5.12 -41.25 -22.36
C ALA A 457 5.27 -42.67 -21.80
N ALA A 458 6.10 -43.50 -22.44
CA ALA A 458 6.49 -44.83 -21.99
C ALA A 458 7.71 -44.75 -21.06
#